data_AF-A0A519GFU9-F1
#
_entry.id   AF-A0A519GFU9-F1
#
_cell.length_a   1.000
_cell.length_b   1.000
_cell.length_c   1.000
_cell.angle_alpha   90.00
_cell.angle_beta   90.00
_cell.angle_gamma   90.00
#
_symmetry.space_group_name_H-M   'P 1'
#
loop_
_entity.id
_entity.type
_entity.pdbx_description
1 polymer ?
#
loop_
_entity_poly.entity_id
_entity_poly.type
_entity_poly.pdbx_seq_one_letter_code
_entity_poly.pdbx_strand_id
1 'polypeptide(L)'
;IISLARALSFNGLANVQLIAAINAGAHAAPAFADDTVYAWSEVLDVAETAAPGVGAIRLRLVATRGRDTSMTLRGEDGKYAEGVLLDLDYWAFIPR
;
A
#
# COMPACT_ATOMS: atom_id res chain seq x y z
N ILE A 1 -5.51 7.29 -8.26
CA ILE A 1 -5.10 5.90 -7.92
C ILE A 1 -4.89 5.68 -6.41
N ILE A 2 -4.23 6.60 -5.67
CA ILE A 2 -4.02 6.45 -4.21
C ILE A 2 -5.32 6.19 -3.44
N SER A 3 -6.38 6.96 -3.72
CA SER A 3 -7.70 6.78 -3.10
C SER A 3 -8.31 5.40 -3.40
N LEU A 4 -8.21 4.91 -4.64
CA LEU A 4 -8.69 3.57 -5.02
C LEU A 4 -7.89 2.48 -4.31
N ALA A 5 -6.56 2.57 -4.33
CA ALA A 5 -5.69 1.61 -3.67
C ALA A 5 -5.99 1.52 -2.17
N ARG A 6 -6.18 2.67 -1.51
CA ARG A 6 -6.51 2.73 -0.07
C ARG A 6 -7.91 2.17 0.22
N ALA A 7 -8.87 2.37 -0.67
CA ALA A 7 -10.20 1.76 -0.53
C ALA A 7 -10.17 0.22 -0.68
N LEU A 8 -9.16 -0.33 -1.35
CA LEU A 8 -8.97 -1.77 -1.56
C LEU A 8 -8.02 -2.41 -0.54
N SER A 9 -7.39 -1.63 0.34
CA SER A 9 -6.36 -2.14 1.27
C SER A 9 -6.92 -2.91 2.47
N PHE A 10 -8.22 -3.22 2.52
CA PHE A 10 -8.88 -3.84 3.68
C PHE A 10 -8.65 -5.37 3.82
N ASN A 11 -7.68 -5.94 3.12
CA ASN A 11 -7.30 -7.35 3.23
C ASN A 11 -6.55 -7.63 4.56
N GLY A 12 -7.27 -7.63 5.68
CA GLY A 12 -6.72 -7.86 7.02
C GLY A 12 -6.28 -6.60 7.77
N LEU A 13 -6.42 -5.42 7.17
CA LEU A 13 -6.04 -4.12 7.75
C LEU A 13 -7.25 -3.25 8.13
N ALA A 14 -8.41 -3.85 8.42
CA ALA A 14 -9.65 -3.13 8.75
C ALA A 14 -9.52 -2.23 9.99
N ASN A 15 -8.63 -2.58 10.92
CA ASN A 15 -8.36 -1.79 12.12
C ASN A 15 -7.32 -0.68 11.90
N VAL A 16 -6.74 -0.56 10.70
CA VAL A 16 -5.86 0.56 10.35
C VAL A 16 -6.72 1.79 10.09
N GLN A 17 -6.69 2.75 11.02
CA GLN A 17 -7.63 3.86 11.03
C GLN A 17 -7.09 5.04 10.21
N LEU A 18 -6.04 5.68 10.73
CA LEU A 18 -5.53 6.96 10.23
C LEU A 18 -4.14 6.79 9.65
N ILE A 19 -3.88 7.40 8.49
CA ILE A 19 -2.52 7.57 7.97
C ILE A 19 -1.84 8.62 8.85
N ALA A 20 -0.72 8.23 9.46
CA ALA A 20 0.06 9.05 10.38
C ALA A 20 1.19 9.81 9.66
N ALA A 21 1.78 9.20 8.63
CA ALA A 21 2.82 9.83 7.82
C ALA A 21 2.90 9.16 6.44
N ILE A 22 3.41 9.89 5.44
CA ILE A 22 3.78 9.35 4.13
C ILE A 22 5.30 9.43 4.03
N ASN A 23 5.96 8.30 3.84
CA ASN A 23 7.42 8.20 3.77
C ASN A 23 7.92 8.39 2.33
N ALA A 24 7.25 7.74 1.37
CA ALA A 24 7.55 7.83 -0.04
C ALA A 24 6.35 7.40 -0.89
N GLY A 25 6.33 7.78 -2.15
CA GLY A 25 5.32 7.33 -3.09
C GLY A 25 5.74 7.51 -4.54
N ALA A 26 5.42 6.52 -5.38
CA ALA A 26 5.65 6.57 -6.81
C ALA A 26 4.38 6.19 -7.58
N HIS A 27 3.96 7.08 -8.48
CA HIS A 27 3.04 6.74 -9.55
C HIS A 27 3.84 6.04 -10.66
N ALA A 28 3.97 4.72 -10.56
CA ALA A 28 4.83 3.93 -11.44
C ALA A 28 4.37 3.92 -12.90
N ALA A 29 3.05 3.93 -13.13
CA ALA A 29 2.44 3.98 -14.46
C ALA A 29 1.07 4.70 -14.41
N PRO A 30 0.62 5.28 -15.53
CA PRO A 30 -0.71 5.90 -15.61
C PRO A 30 -1.82 4.86 -15.45
N ALA A 31 -2.91 5.25 -14.77
CA ALA A 31 -4.16 4.51 -14.73
C ALA A 31 -5.14 5.10 -15.75
N PHE A 32 -5.81 4.25 -16.52
CA PHE A 32 -6.79 4.67 -17.53
C PHE A 32 -8.21 4.23 -17.15
N ALA A 33 -9.20 4.72 -17.88
CA ALA A 33 -10.54 4.14 -17.83
C ALA A 33 -10.48 2.65 -18.20
N ASP A 34 -11.45 1.88 -17.69
CA ASP A 34 -11.56 0.42 -17.87
C ASP A 34 -10.45 -0.43 -17.23
N ASP A 35 -9.44 0.19 -16.61
CA ASP A 35 -8.48 -0.51 -15.76
C ASP A 35 -9.20 -1.11 -14.53
N THR A 36 -9.09 -2.43 -14.37
CA THR A 36 -9.45 -3.07 -13.10
C THR A 36 -8.27 -2.94 -12.13
N VAL A 37 -8.47 -2.18 -11.05
CA VAL A 37 -7.43 -1.93 -10.04
C VAL A 37 -7.51 -2.97 -8.93
N TYR A 38 -6.38 -3.57 -8.61
CA TYR A 38 -6.17 -4.40 -7.42
C TYR A 38 -5.16 -3.72 -6.51
N ALA A 39 -5.13 -4.14 -5.24
CA ALA A 39 -4.13 -3.67 -4.30
C ALA A 39 -3.69 -4.78 -3.35
N TRP A 40 -2.43 -4.72 -2.96
CA TRP A 40 -1.86 -5.54 -1.89
C TRP A 40 -1.06 -4.65 -0.93
N SER A 41 -0.82 -5.14 0.27
CA SER A 41 -0.04 -4.43 1.27
C SER A 41 1.00 -5.34 1.91
N GLU A 42 2.17 -4.78 2.15
CA GLU A 42 3.27 -5.42 2.88
C GLU A 42 3.50 -4.64 4.17
N VAL A 43 3.59 -5.37 5.30
CA VAL A 43 3.99 -4.78 6.58
C VAL A 43 5.49 -4.64 6.59
N LEU A 44 5.97 -3.40 6.54
CA LEU A 44 7.40 -3.08 6.55
C LEU A 44 7.96 -2.96 7.95
N ASP A 45 7.17 -2.45 8.90
CA ASP A 45 7.60 -2.21 10.26
C ASP A 45 6.41 -2.01 11.22
N VAL A 46 6.67 -2.11 12.52
CA VAL A 46 5.73 -1.79 13.60
C VAL A 46 6.44 -0.98 14.69
N ALA A 47 5.74 -0.03 15.29
CA ALA A 47 6.30 0.79 16.36
C ALA A 47 5.28 1.02 17.47
N GLU A 48 5.78 1.13 18.70
CA GLU A 48 4.98 1.60 19.82
C GLU A 48 4.75 3.11 19.70
N THR A 49 3.63 3.57 20.23
CA THR A 49 3.37 5.00 20.39
C THR A 49 3.31 5.36 21.86
N ALA A 50 3.44 6.65 22.17
CA ALA A 50 3.27 7.14 23.54
C ALA A 50 1.81 7.03 24.04
N ALA A 51 0.83 6.81 23.16
CA ALA A 51 -0.57 6.64 23.50
C ALA A 51 -0.86 5.16 23.84
N PRO A 52 -1.28 4.85 25.08
CA PRO A 52 -1.62 3.47 25.45
C PRO A 52 -2.70 2.89 24.54
N GLY A 53 -2.53 1.63 24.12
CA GLY A 53 -3.48 0.95 23.23
C GLY A 53 -3.42 1.36 21.76
N VAL A 54 -2.49 2.25 21.36
CA VAL A 54 -2.28 2.63 19.95
C VAL A 54 -0.88 2.20 19.52
N GLY A 55 -0.83 1.41 18.45
CA GLY A 55 0.38 1.07 17.72
C GLY A 55 0.48 1.85 16.42
N ALA A 56 1.70 1.97 15.89
CA ALA A 56 1.94 2.42 14.54
C ALA A 56 2.39 1.22 13.70
N ILE A 57 1.93 1.16 12.45
CA ILE A 57 2.31 0.14 11.46
C ILE A 57 2.76 0.85 10.18
N ARG A 58 3.93 0.47 9.67
CA ARG A 58 4.45 0.94 8.40
C ARG A 58 4.04 -0.04 7.32
N LEU A 59 3.39 0.49 6.29
CA LEU A 59 2.83 -0.30 5.22
C LEU A 59 3.38 0.21 3.91
N ARG A 60 3.77 -0.73 3.05
CA ARG A 60 3.79 -0.51 1.61
C ARG A 60 2.44 -0.91 1.04
N LEU A 61 1.79 -0.01 0.32
CA LEU A 61 0.56 -0.25 -0.43
C LEU A 61 0.88 -0.15 -1.92
N VAL A 62 0.62 -1.24 -2.63
CA VAL A 62 0.87 -1.34 -4.06
C VAL A 62 -0.44 -1.54 -4.78
N ALA A 63 -0.65 -0.76 -5.84
CA ALA A 63 -1.79 -0.92 -6.73
C ALA A 63 -1.33 -1.46 -8.08
N THR A 64 -2.08 -2.42 -8.63
CA THR A 64 -1.82 -3.03 -9.92
C THR A 64 -3.03 -2.93 -10.85
N ARG A 65 -2.79 -2.88 -12.15
CA ARG A 65 -3.79 -3.09 -13.20
C ARG A 65 -3.90 -4.59 -13.45
N GLY A 66 -5.12 -5.12 -13.39
CA GLY A 66 -5.37 -6.55 -13.53
C GLY A 66 -4.94 -7.34 -12.29
N ARG A 67 -5.43 -8.58 -12.18
CA ARG A 67 -5.15 -9.42 -11.03
C ARG A 67 -3.74 -10.00 -11.15
N ASP A 68 -2.79 -9.39 -10.45
CA ASP A 68 -1.48 -9.98 -10.20
C ASP A 68 -1.52 -10.86 -8.94
N THR A 69 -1.21 -12.15 -9.07
CA THR A 69 -1.10 -13.09 -7.95
C THR A 69 0.33 -13.28 -7.46
N SER A 70 1.32 -12.70 -8.16
CA SER A 70 2.73 -12.80 -7.78
C SER A 70 3.13 -11.77 -6.71
N MET A 71 2.37 -10.67 -6.59
CA MET A 71 2.71 -9.53 -5.72
C MET A 71 4.09 -8.93 -6.07
N THR A 72 4.50 -9.00 -7.34
CA THR A 72 5.82 -8.54 -7.77
C THR A 72 5.84 -7.02 -7.86
N LEU A 73 6.64 -6.35 -7.04
CA LEU A 73 6.81 -4.90 -7.10
C LEU A 73 7.79 -4.46 -8.20
N ARG A 74 8.93 -5.15 -8.28
CA ARG A 74 10.02 -4.84 -9.22
C ARG A 74 10.48 -6.10 -9.93
N GLY A 75 10.80 -5.97 -11.21
CA GLY A 75 11.44 -7.03 -11.98
C GLY A 75 12.93 -7.18 -11.67
N GLU A 76 13.58 -8.15 -12.29
CA GLU A 76 15.02 -8.42 -12.11
C GLU A 76 15.91 -7.24 -12.52
N ASP A 77 15.42 -6.34 -13.39
CA ASP A 77 16.11 -5.12 -13.81
C ASP A 77 15.95 -3.95 -12.83
N GLY A 78 15.27 -4.16 -11.69
CA GLY A 78 15.02 -3.17 -10.66
C GLY A 78 13.93 -2.15 -11.00
N LYS A 79 13.32 -2.21 -12.19
CA LYS A 79 12.18 -1.35 -12.55
C LYS A 79 10.90 -1.92 -11.98
N TYR A 80 9.87 -1.08 -11.91
CA TYR A 80 8.54 -1.53 -11.53
C TYR A 80 8.06 -2.62 -12.49
N ALA A 81 7.46 -3.68 -11.93
CA ALA A 81 6.88 -4.75 -12.72
C ALA A 81 5.74 -4.20 -13.59
N GLU A 82 5.51 -4.86 -14.73
CA GLU A 82 4.41 -4.51 -15.62
C GLU A 82 3.07 -4.57 -14.86
N GLY A 83 2.23 -3.56 -15.06
CA GLY A 83 0.94 -3.44 -14.38
C GLY A 83 0.99 -2.74 -13.02
N VAL A 84 2.15 -2.48 -12.42
CA VAL A 84 2.23 -1.67 -11.19
C VAL A 84 1.86 -0.22 -11.50
N LEU A 85 0.84 0.29 -10.80
CA LEU A 85 0.33 1.66 -10.93
C LEU A 85 0.81 2.57 -9.80
N LEU A 86 0.95 2.03 -8.59
CA LEU A 86 1.30 2.78 -7.38
C LEU A 86 2.19 1.94 -6.48
N ASP A 87 3.18 2.57 -5.87
CA ASP A 87 3.96 2.08 -4.73
C ASP A 87 3.97 3.20 -3.68
N LEU A 88 3.27 2.99 -2.56
CA LEU A 88 3.12 3.98 -1.50
C LEU A 88 3.64 3.41 -0.17
N ASP A 89 4.60 4.08 0.44
CA ASP A 89 5.16 3.75 1.74
C ASP A 89 4.69 4.78 2.78
N TYR A 90 4.00 4.31 3.81
CA TYR A 90 3.34 5.18 4.78
C TYR A 90 3.20 4.51 6.15
N TRP A 91 3.12 5.34 7.19
CA TRP A 91 2.72 4.92 8.53
C TRP A 91 1.24 5.12 8.76
N ALA A 92 0.62 4.22 9.52
CA ALA A 92 -0.73 4.37 10.00
C ALA A 92 -0.90 3.88 11.43
N PHE A 93 -1.95 4.35 12.11
CA PHE A 93 -2.29 3.92 13.47
C PHE A 93 -3.25 2.74 13.47
N ILE A 94 -3.05 1.84 14.44
CA ILE A 94 -3.85 0.63 14.66
C ILE A 94 -4.00 0.36 16.17
N PRO A 95 -5.17 -0.08 16.66
CA PRO A 95 -5.33 -0.54 18.05
C PRO A 95 -4.37 -1.69 18.41
N ARG A 96 -3.88 -1.70 19.65
CA ARG A 96 -3.11 -2.79 20.25
C ARG A 96 -3.95 -3.66 21.17
#